data_AF-J5EIN9-F1
#
_entry.id   AF-J5EIN9-F1
#
_cell.length_a   1.000
_cell.length_b   1.000
_cell.length_c   1.000
_cell.angle_alpha   90.00
_cell.angle_beta   90.00
_cell.angle_gamma   90.00
#
_symmetry.space_group_name_H-M   'P 1'
#
loop_
_entity.id
_entity.type
_entity.pdbx_description
1 polymer ?
#
loop_
_entity_poly.entity_id
_entity_poly.type
_entity_poly.pdbx_seq_one_letter_code
_entity_poly.pdbx_strand_id
1 'polypeptide(L)'
;MGKAAIYRRWSSKAALLTDALVYWRPELLSDNAPNTGSLAGDLHALVERAERNDNSLITNDLVLRVALEAAHDAEVATALNDLILFKGRRVLSAVLAKAAERGEISATRDWSLVADVMTAMGLLRVISGQSVDGEFVRQVTDTLILRAVTKPDQ
;
A
#
# COMPACT_ATOMS: atom_id res chain seq x y z
N MET A 1 21.70 -21.66 13.24
CA MET A 1 22.14 -21.11 11.94
C MET A 1 22.88 -19.81 12.20
N GLY A 2 24.21 -19.76 12.00
CA GLY A 2 25.04 -18.61 12.38
C GLY A 2 24.88 -17.41 11.44
N LYS A 3 25.10 -16.18 11.95
CA LYS A 3 25.05 -14.90 11.21
C LYS A 3 25.69 -14.97 9.81
N ALA A 4 26.76 -15.74 9.65
CA ALA A 4 27.47 -15.95 8.38
C ALA A 4 26.62 -16.55 7.24
N ALA A 5 25.56 -17.33 7.54
CA ALA A 5 24.66 -17.88 6.52
C ALA A 5 23.60 -16.87 6.04
N ILE A 6 23.22 -15.91 6.90
CA ILE A 6 22.24 -14.86 6.58
C ILE A 6 22.87 -13.85 5.59
N TYR A 7 24.12 -13.43 5.81
CA TYR A 7 24.83 -12.49 4.92
C TYR A 7 25.21 -13.06 3.55
N ARG A 8 25.01 -14.37 3.29
CA ARG A 8 25.32 -14.97 1.98
C ARG A 8 24.17 -14.81 0.96
N ARG A 9 22.93 -14.63 1.42
CA ARG A 9 21.75 -14.55 0.54
C ARG A 9 21.30 -13.11 0.24
N TRP A 10 21.61 -12.17 1.15
CA TRP A 10 21.30 -10.75 0.97
C TRP A 10 22.56 -9.92 1.07
N SER A 11 22.77 -9.05 0.08
CA SER A 11 23.95 -8.18 -0.04
C SER A 11 24.00 -7.06 1.00
N SER A 12 22.86 -6.72 1.62
CA SER A 12 22.76 -5.69 2.66
C SER A 12 21.58 -5.95 3.62
N LYS A 13 21.54 -5.21 4.74
CA LYS A 13 20.41 -5.22 5.68
C LYS A 13 19.14 -4.71 5.02
N ALA A 14 19.25 -3.67 4.18
CA ALA A 14 18.13 -3.17 3.39
C ALA A 14 17.56 -4.25 2.48
N ALA A 15 18.41 -4.99 1.74
CA ALA A 15 17.96 -6.08 0.87
C ALA A 15 17.20 -7.19 1.64
N LEU A 16 17.63 -7.52 2.86
CA LEU A 16 16.91 -8.47 3.73
C LEU A 16 15.54 -7.92 4.16
N LEU A 17 15.47 -6.65 4.57
CA LEU A 17 14.22 -6.04 5.02
C LEU A 17 13.24 -5.85 3.86
N THR A 18 13.72 -5.50 2.66
CA THR A 18 12.90 -5.45 1.45
C THR A 18 12.31 -6.82 1.13
N ASP A 19 13.12 -7.88 1.13
CA ASP A 19 12.66 -9.24 0.86
C ASP A 19 11.63 -9.70 1.91
N ALA A 20 11.83 -9.33 3.18
CA ALA A 20 10.88 -9.61 4.25
C ALA A 20 9.54 -8.87 4.09
N LEU A 21 9.57 -7.59 3.69
CA LEU A 21 8.37 -6.80 3.41
C LEU A 21 7.63 -7.30 2.15
N VAL A 22 8.38 -7.69 1.11
CA VAL A 22 7.84 -8.32 -0.11
C VAL A 22 7.17 -9.66 0.21
N TYR A 23 7.81 -10.48 1.04
CA TYR A 23 7.22 -11.74 1.50
C TYR A 23 5.96 -11.50 2.35
N TRP A 24 5.94 -10.45 3.18
CA TRP A 24 4.79 -10.05 3.99
C TRP A 24 3.60 -9.57 3.15
N ARG A 25 3.88 -8.79 2.10
CA ARG A 25 2.89 -8.27 1.15
C ARG A 25 3.38 -8.52 -0.27
N PRO A 26 3.15 -9.73 -0.83
CA PRO A 26 3.53 -10.06 -2.20
C PRO A 26 2.91 -9.13 -3.24
N GLU A 27 1.81 -8.47 -2.88
CA GLU A 27 1.12 -7.48 -3.72
C GLU A 27 1.95 -6.19 -3.88
N LEU A 28 2.93 -5.94 -3.00
CA LEU A 28 4.01 -4.96 -3.22
C LEU A 28 4.97 -5.38 -4.35
N LEU A 29 4.76 -6.51 -5.02
CA LEU A 29 5.40 -6.83 -6.30
C LEU A 29 4.46 -6.62 -7.49
N SER A 30 3.15 -6.62 -7.28
CA SER A 30 2.16 -6.43 -8.35
C SER A 30 1.95 -4.95 -8.66
N ASP A 31 2.40 -4.50 -9.84
CA ASP A 31 2.08 -3.16 -10.36
C ASP A 31 0.72 -3.14 -11.09
N ASN A 32 0.03 -4.28 -11.17
CA ASN A 32 -1.19 -4.42 -11.97
C ASN A 32 -2.41 -3.87 -11.21
N ALA A 33 -2.71 -2.60 -11.46
CA ALA A 33 -3.98 -1.98 -11.08
C ALA A 33 -5.17 -2.81 -11.64
N PRO A 34 -6.18 -3.13 -10.81
CA PRO A 34 -7.41 -3.76 -11.27
C PRO A 34 -8.02 -3.06 -12.50
N ASN A 35 -8.80 -3.82 -13.27
CA ASN A 35 -9.56 -3.30 -14.40
C ASN A 35 -10.85 -4.12 -14.57
N THR A 36 -11.72 -4.00 -13.58
CA THR A 36 -13.05 -4.62 -13.50
C THR A 36 -14.08 -3.92 -14.41
N GLY A 37 -13.74 -2.75 -14.94
CA GLY A 37 -14.61 -1.94 -15.78
C GLY A 37 -15.37 -0.83 -15.05
N SER A 38 -15.19 -0.68 -13.73
CA SER A 38 -15.71 0.45 -12.95
C SER A 38 -14.75 0.84 -11.83
N LEU A 39 -14.76 2.11 -11.41
CA LEU A 39 -13.94 2.61 -10.31
C LEU A 39 -14.29 1.89 -9.00
N ALA A 40 -15.58 1.73 -8.71
CA ALA A 40 -16.02 1.03 -7.51
C ALA A 40 -15.52 -0.43 -7.50
N GLY A 41 -15.66 -1.15 -8.61
CA GLY A 41 -15.13 -2.50 -8.74
C GLY A 41 -13.61 -2.56 -8.62
N ASP A 42 -12.89 -1.59 -9.19
CA ASP A 42 -11.43 -1.52 -9.10
C ASP A 42 -10.97 -1.29 -7.65
N LEU A 43 -11.64 -0.40 -6.91
CA LEU A 43 -11.36 -0.14 -5.50
C LEU A 43 -11.71 -1.34 -4.61
N HIS A 44 -12.85 -1.99 -4.83
CA HIS A 44 -13.23 -3.20 -4.10
C HIS A 44 -12.29 -4.36 -4.38
N ALA A 45 -11.77 -4.50 -5.60
CA ALA A 45 -10.73 -5.48 -5.90
C ALA A 45 -9.42 -5.20 -5.14
N LEU A 46 -9.09 -3.93 -4.85
CA LEU A 46 -7.96 -3.59 -3.96
C LEU A 46 -8.25 -3.94 -2.49
N VAL A 47 -9.50 -3.76 -2.04
CA VAL A 47 -9.94 -4.17 -0.69
C VAL A 47 -9.83 -5.69 -0.52
N GLU A 48 -10.35 -6.47 -1.47
CA GLU A 48 -10.28 -7.94 -1.44
C GLU A 48 -8.83 -8.45 -1.44
N ARG A 49 -7.93 -7.77 -2.18
CA ARG A 49 -6.50 -8.03 -2.12
C ARG A 49 -5.95 -7.79 -0.71
N ALA A 50 -6.31 -6.69 -0.06
CA ALA A 50 -5.90 -6.43 1.32
C ALA A 50 -6.42 -7.52 2.29
N GLU A 51 -7.71 -7.88 2.22
CA GLU A 51 -8.34 -8.90 3.07
C GLU A 51 -7.66 -10.27 2.96
N ARG A 52 -7.28 -10.70 1.75
CA ARG A 52 -6.56 -11.99 1.57
C ARG A 52 -5.20 -12.02 2.25
N ASN A 53 -4.60 -10.86 2.49
CA ASN A 53 -3.28 -10.73 3.10
C ASN A 53 -3.33 -10.58 4.64
N ASP A 54 -4.52 -10.54 5.25
CA ASP A 54 -4.68 -10.46 6.71
C ASP A 54 -4.28 -11.75 7.44
N ASN A 55 -4.25 -12.88 6.73
CA ASN A 55 -3.81 -14.17 7.26
C ASN A 55 -2.29 -14.40 7.25
N SER A 56 -1.46 -13.41 6.89
CA SER A 56 -0.02 -13.62 6.81
C SER A 56 0.63 -13.63 8.20
N LEU A 57 1.50 -14.61 8.44
CA LEU A 57 2.22 -14.88 9.71
C LEU A 57 3.12 -13.74 10.21
N ILE A 58 3.19 -12.62 9.48
CA ILE A 58 4.05 -11.48 9.78
C ILE A 58 3.18 -10.31 10.22
N THR A 59 3.34 -9.94 11.48
CA THR A 59 2.60 -8.89 12.18
C THR A 59 3.05 -7.49 11.74
N ASN A 60 2.19 -6.47 11.88
CA ASN A 60 2.52 -5.05 11.66
C ASN A 60 3.77 -4.58 12.44
N ASP A 61 4.15 -5.31 13.50
CA ASP A 61 5.43 -5.21 14.20
C ASP A 61 6.65 -5.25 13.28
N LEU A 62 6.65 -6.03 12.19
CA LEU A 62 7.75 -6.02 11.23
C LEU A 62 7.88 -4.65 10.55
N VAL A 63 6.77 -4.09 10.08
CA VAL A 63 6.78 -2.77 9.40
C VAL A 63 7.24 -1.68 10.36
N LEU A 64 6.76 -1.72 11.62
CA LEU A 64 7.21 -0.81 12.67
C LEU A 64 8.71 -0.93 12.95
N ARG A 65 9.24 -2.15 13.05
CA ARG A 65 10.68 -2.38 13.25
C ARG A 65 11.50 -1.89 12.06
N VAL A 66 11.02 -2.10 10.83
CA VAL A 66 11.70 -1.59 9.63
C VAL A 66 11.64 -0.06 9.59
N ALA A 67 10.52 0.55 9.96
CA ALA A 67 10.38 2.00 10.04
C ALA A 67 11.30 2.62 11.11
N LEU A 68 11.41 2.00 12.27
CA LEU A 68 12.35 2.42 13.31
C LEU A 68 13.81 2.30 12.82
N GLU A 69 14.14 1.22 12.12
CA GLU A 69 15.47 1.05 11.53
C GLU A 69 15.77 2.09 10.44
N ALA A 70 14.79 2.41 9.59
CA ALA A 70 14.90 3.45 8.57
C ALA A 70 15.23 4.83 9.15
N ALA A 71 14.85 5.12 10.40
CA ALA A 71 15.23 6.36 11.07
C ALA A 71 16.74 6.50 11.31
N HIS A 72 17.48 5.39 11.28
CA HIS A 72 18.92 5.32 11.57
C HIS A 72 19.76 4.82 10.38
N ASP A 73 19.13 4.25 9.35
CA ASP A 73 19.79 3.70 8.16
C ASP A 73 19.13 4.23 6.88
N ALA A 74 19.87 5.06 6.13
CA ALA A 74 19.37 5.69 4.91
C ALA A 74 19.08 4.68 3.79
N GLU A 75 19.80 3.55 3.72
CA GLU A 75 19.55 2.52 2.70
C GLU A 75 18.22 1.81 2.98
N VAL A 76 17.93 1.55 4.27
CA VAL A 76 16.65 1.01 4.72
C VAL A 76 15.51 2.02 4.51
N ALA A 77 15.76 3.31 4.75
CA ALA A 77 14.79 4.37 4.49
C ALA A 77 14.39 4.46 3.02
N THR A 78 15.37 4.42 2.10
CA THR A 78 15.10 4.40 0.66
C THR A 78 14.28 3.18 0.27
N ALA A 79 14.69 1.99 0.72
CA ALA A 79 13.97 0.75 0.41
C ALA A 79 12.52 0.74 0.94
N LEU A 80 12.30 1.28 2.15
CA LEU A 80 10.98 1.40 2.75
C LEU A 80 10.09 2.38 1.98
N ASN A 81 10.64 3.54 1.60
CA ASN A 81 9.93 4.55 0.81
C ASN A 81 9.51 4.00 -0.55
N ASP A 82 10.41 3.34 -1.26
CA ASP A 82 10.16 2.75 -2.58
C ASP A 82 9.05 1.69 -2.51
N LEU A 83 9.09 0.84 -1.48
CA LEU A 83 8.18 -0.28 -1.36
C LEU A 83 6.80 0.12 -0.81
N ILE A 84 6.73 0.92 0.25
CA ILE A 84 5.46 1.22 0.94
C ILE A 84 4.81 2.49 0.39
N LEU A 85 5.56 3.58 0.29
CA LEU A 85 4.99 4.89 -0.05
C LEU A 85 4.76 5.04 -1.54
N PHE A 86 5.78 4.74 -2.35
CA PHE A 86 5.67 4.95 -3.79
C PHE A 86 4.78 3.91 -4.45
N LYS A 87 4.82 2.65 -4.03
CA LYS A 87 4.08 1.60 -4.73
C LYS A 87 2.59 1.59 -4.43
N GLY A 88 2.18 1.71 -3.17
CA GLY A 88 0.76 1.82 -2.81
C GLY A 88 0.10 3.00 -3.51
N ARG A 89 0.79 4.15 -3.48
CA ARG A 89 0.40 5.35 -4.22
C ARG A 89 0.28 5.11 -5.72
N ARG A 90 1.25 4.44 -6.35
CA ARG A 90 1.22 4.16 -7.81
C ARG A 90 0.03 3.30 -8.23
N VAL A 91 -0.31 2.26 -7.46
CA VAL A 91 -1.44 1.38 -7.79
C VAL A 91 -2.77 2.14 -7.71
N LEU A 92 -2.99 2.90 -6.64
CA LEU A 92 -4.23 3.68 -6.51
C LEU A 92 -4.31 4.79 -7.57
N SER A 93 -3.21 5.50 -7.82
CA SER A 93 -3.15 6.51 -8.88
C SER A 93 -3.45 5.91 -10.25
N ALA A 94 -2.99 4.69 -10.54
CA ALA A 94 -3.31 4.00 -11.78
C ALA A 94 -4.80 3.61 -11.89
N VAL A 95 -5.44 3.19 -10.78
CA VAL A 95 -6.90 2.97 -10.75
C VAL A 95 -7.66 4.26 -11.03
N LEU A 96 -7.27 5.35 -10.39
CA LEU A 96 -7.91 6.66 -10.57
C LEU A 96 -7.71 7.21 -11.99
N ALA A 97 -6.52 7.03 -12.58
CA ALA A 97 -6.25 7.41 -13.96
C ALA A 97 -7.16 6.65 -14.94
N LYS A 98 -7.29 5.32 -14.80
CA LYS A 98 -8.21 4.52 -15.64
C LYS A 98 -9.67 4.95 -15.47
N ALA A 99 -10.10 5.26 -14.25
CA ALA A 99 -11.45 5.76 -14.02
C ALA A 99 -11.70 7.12 -14.67
N ALA A 100 -10.69 8.00 -14.70
CA ALA A 100 -10.76 9.27 -15.41
C ALA A 100 -10.82 9.07 -16.93
N GLU A 101 -10.04 8.13 -17.49
CA GLU A 101 -10.10 7.74 -18.91
C GLU A 101 -11.49 7.20 -19.31
N ARG A 102 -12.15 6.46 -18.42
CA ARG A 102 -13.52 5.96 -18.60
C ARG A 102 -14.60 7.05 -18.40
N GLY A 103 -14.23 8.24 -17.94
CA GLY A 103 -15.16 9.34 -17.67
C GLY A 103 -15.97 9.19 -16.39
N GLU A 104 -15.62 8.23 -15.52
CA GLU A 104 -16.30 8.04 -14.23
C GLU A 104 -15.99 9.16 -13.24
N ILE A 105 -14.79 9.75 -13.34
CA ILE A 105 -14.33 10.86 -12.50
C ILE A 105 -13.73 11.97 -13.36
N SER A 106 -13.62 13.17 -12.79
CA SER A 106 -13.08 14.34 -13.52
C SER A 106 -11.62 14.16 -13.90
N ALA A 107 -11.28 14.19 -15.19
CA ALA A 107 -9.89 14.17 -15.65
C ALA A 107 -9.11 15.47 -15.35
N THR A 108 -9.80 16.55 -14.96
CA THR A 108 -9.19 17.86 -14.66
C THR A 108 -8.77 18.02 -13.19
N ARG A 109 -9.13 17.08 -12.31
CA ARG A 109 -8.76 17.10 -10.90
C ARG A 109 -7.52 16.26 -10.67
N ASP A 110 -6.62 16.75 -9.84
CA ASP A 110 -5.51 15.95 -9.35
C ASP A 110 -6.00 15.00 -8.25
N TRP A 111 -6.06 13.71 -8.58
CA TRP A 111 -6.47 12.67 -7.65
C TRP A 111 -5.30 12.07 -6.86
N SER A 112 -4.07 12.59 -7.02
CA SER A 112 -2.91 12.15 -6.25
C SER A 112 -3.11 12.31 -4.74
N LEU A 113 -3.84 13.35 -4.32
CA LEU A 113 -4.19 13.58 -2.92
C LEU A 113 -5.00 12.43 -2.31
N VAL A 114 -5.85 11.77 -3.10
CA VAL A 114 -6.64 10.61 -2.65
C VAL A 114 -5.73 9.43 -2.32
N ALA A 115 -4.71 9.20 -3.16
CA ALA A 115 -3.69 8.19 -2.92
C ALA A 115 -2.80 8.53 -1.72
N ASP A 116 -2.48 9.81 -1.54
CA ASP A 116 -1.69 10.27 -0.40
C ASP A 116 -2.46 10.09 0.92
N VAL A 117 -3.76 10.42 0.95
CA VAL A 117 -4.63 10.23 2.14
C VAL A 117 -4.72 8.76 2.54
N MET A 118 -4.99 7.86 1.58
CA MET A 118 -5.07 6.42 1.86
C MET A 118 -3.74 5.89 2.43
N THR A 119 -2.62 6.30 1.83
CA THR A 119 -1.28 5.90 2.28
C THR A 119 -0.97 6.44 3.68
N ALA A 120 -1.26 7.72 3.94
CA ALA A 120 -1.00 8.36 5.23
C ALA A 120 -1.81 7.72 6.36
N MET A 121 -3.07 7.37 6.12
CA MET A 121 -3.93 6.71 7.11
C MET A 121 -3.46 5.30 7.44
N GLY A 122 -3.02 4.53 6.43
CA GLY A 122 -2.40 3.22 6.66
C GLY A 122 -1.14 3.35 7.51
N LEU A 123 -0.27 4.30 7.18
CA LEU A 123 0.95 4.57 7.96
C LEU A 123 0.63 4.95 9.41
N LEU A 124 -0.39 5.79 9.63
CA LEU A 124 -0.80 6.20 10.98
C LEU A 124 -1.28 5.01 11.84
N ARG A 125 -2.05 4.08 11.26
CA ARG A 125 -2.45 2.85 11.95
C ARG A 125 -1.25 2.00 12.32
N VAL A 126 -0.32 1.81 11.38
CA VAL A 126 0.92 1.06 11.63
C VAL A 126 1.69 1.70 12.79
N ILE A 127 1.94 3.01 12.76
CA ILE A 127 2.62 3.76 13.82
C ILE A 127 1.92 3.59 15.17
N SER A 128 0.59 3.54 15.17
CA SER A 128 -0.23 3.36 16.37
C SER A 128 -0.27 1.90 16.88
N GLY A 129 0.47 0.98 16.25
CA GLY A 129 0.47 -0.44 16.59
C GLY A 129 -0.80 -1.18 16.16
N GLN A 130 -1.65 -0.55 15.33
CA GLN A 130 -2.88 -1.14 14.82
C GLN A 130 -2.65 -1.87 13.50
N SER A 131 -3.53 -2.81 13.18
CA SER A 131 -3.51 -3.50 11.89
C SER A 131 -4.03 -2.64 10.75
N VAL A 132 -3.33 -2.69 9.61
CA VAL A 132 -3.92 -2.31 8.33
C VAL A 132 -4.51 -3.58 7.74
N ASP A 133 -5.72 -3.87 8.19
CA ASP A 133 -6.53 -4.99 7.73
C ASP A 133 -7.45 -4.56 6.59
N GLY A 134 -8.00 -5.56 5.92
CA GLY A 134 -8.94 -5.32 4.83
C GLY A 134 -10.23 -4.64 5.28
N GLU A 135 -10.68 -4.84 6.52
CA GLU A 135 -11.81 -4.10 7.11
C GLU A 135 -11.52 -2.59 7.15
N PHE A 136 -10.34 -2.21 7.61
CA PHE A 136 -9.90 -0.82 7.59
C PHE A 136 -9.82 -0.29 6.16
N VAL A 137 -9.16 -1.01 5.25
CA VAL A 137 -9.03 -0.57 3.84
C VAL A 137 -10.41 -0.38 3.19
N ARG A 138 -11.37 -1.27 3.48
CA ARG A 138 -12.77 -1.17 3.07
C ARG A 138 -13.44 0.08 3.64
N GLN A 139 -13.32 0.30 4.95
CA GLN A 139 -13.94 1.44 5.62
C GLN A 139 -13.44 2.77 5.04
N VAL A 140 -12.13 2.90 4.82
CA VAL A 140 -11.52 4.10 4.22
C VAL A 140 -12.02 4.29 2.79
N THR A 141 -12.06 3.20 2.02
CA THR A 141 -12.51 3.21 0.63
C THR A 141 -13.97 3.67 0.50
N ASP A 142 -14.88 3.07 1.27
CA ASP A 142 -16.31 3.34 1.16
C ASP A 142 -16.70 4.70 1.80
N THR A 143 -16.04 5.08 2.90
CA THR A 143 -16.41 6.29 3.66
C THR A 143 -15.81 7.56 3.06
N LEU A 144 -14.56 7.51 2.61
CA LEU A 144 -13.81 8.69 2.18
C LEU A 144 -13.57 8.69 0.68
N ILE A 145 -12.97 7.62 0.16
CA ILE A 145 -12.42 7.61 -1.20
C ILE A 145 -13.55 7.64 -2.22
N LEU A 146 -14.48 6.69 -2.14
CA LEU A 146 -15.64 6.65 -3.03
C LEU A 146 -16.42 7.95 -2.97
N ARG A 147 -16.73 8.46 -1.76
CA ARG A 147 -17.45 9.73 -1.59
C ARG A 147 -16.72 10.94 -2.18
N ALA A 148 -15.39 10.97 -2.13
CA ALA A 148 -14.60 12.07 -2.67
C ALA A 148 -14.54 12.07 -4.20
N VAL A 149 -14.60 10.89 -4.82
CA VAL A 149 -14.43 10.71 -6.28
C VAL A 149 -15.74 10.60 -7.04
N THR A 150 -16.79 10.00 -6.46
CA THR A 150 -18.13 10.01 -7.05
C THR A 150 -18.72 11.41 -6.95
N LYS A 151 -19.30 11.91 -8.05
CA LYS A 151 -20.06 13.16 -8.03
C LYS A 151 -21.13 13.08 -6.94
N PRO A 152 -21.36 14.14 -6.14
CA PRO A 152 -22.53 14.17 -5.29
C PRO A 152 -23.77 14.01 -6.18
N ASP A 153 -24.65 13.08 -5.81
CA ASP A 153 -25.99 13.01 -6.39
C ASP A 153 -26.63 14.39 -6.19
N GLN A 154 -26.95 15.05 -7.31
CA GLN A 154 -27.69 16.31 -7.31
C GLN A 154 -29.14 16.09 -6.88
#